data_AF-A0A9E1EXA5-F1
#
_entry.id   AF-A0A9E1EXA5-F1
#
_cell.length_a   1.000
_cell.length_b   1.000
_cell.length_c   1.000
_cell.angle_alpha   90.00
_cell.angle_beta   90.00
_cell.angle_gamma   90.00
#
_symmetry.space_group_name_H-M   'P 1'
#
loop_
_entity.id
_entity.type
_entity.pdbx_description
1 polymer ?
#
loop_
_entity_poly.entity_id
_entity_poly.type
_entity_poly.pdbx_seq_one_letter_code
_entity_poly.pdbx_strand_id
1 'polypeptide(L)'
;MNLDIFENLIDKVKENEFIQNFTKELEKNIENSMQKSMLEKFVSDNKIISEYKDKMLINRNMILQELNNNEMYYIYDKKGSDYLATICEKGKSHDVIRIPEKDVKSNVKIDSVLIKINDKFELDEETTRLVKNKMEEMFKKILEEQNKMMESRRIDGHIYEYVEGSKNSVWLIDNNLNNGEVFEEIQQEVFKDAQEGDLFEYINGEYKINK
;
A
#
# COMPACT_ATOMS: atom_id res chain seq x y z
N MET A 1 21.74 49.18 -16.58
CA MET A 1 22.54 48.41 -15.61
C MET A 1 21.62 47.79 -14.57
N ASN A 2 21.15 46.56 -14.66
CA ASN A 2 20.87 45.68 -15.80
C ASN A 2 19.88 44.64 -15.26
N LEU A 3 18.62 44.68 -15.70
CA LEU A 3 17.72 43.52 -15.60
C LEU A 3 18.34 42.30 -16.30
N ASP A 4 19.18 42.54 -17.32
CA ASP A 4 20.01 41.54 -18.00
C ASP A 4 20.99 40.77 -17.09
N ILE A 5 21.39 41.30 -15.91
CA ILE A 5 22.28 40.57 -15.00
C ILE A 5 21.48 39.50 -14.22
N PHE A 6 20.22 39.78 -13.90
CA PHE A 6 19.33 38.82 -13.23
C PHE A 6 18.78 37.79 -14.21
N GLU A 7 18.45 38.17 -15.44
CA GLU A 7 18.04 37.22 -16.49
C GLU A 7 19.20 36.30 -16.90
N ASN A 8 20.42 36.82 -17.12
CA ASN A 8 21.58 35.97 -17.41
C ASN A 8 21.99 35.08 -16.23
N LEU A 9 21.70 35.46 -14.98
CA LEU A 9 21.93 34.57 -13.82
C LEU A 9 20.90 33.44 -13.80
N ILE A 10 19.62 33.74 -14.05
CA ILE A 10 18.53 32.75 -14.06
C ILE A 10 18.71 31.75 -15.21
N ASP A 11 19.14 32.23 -16.39
CA ASP A 11 19.40 31.36 -17.54
C ASP A 11 20.67 30.50 -17.34
N LYS A 12 21.75 31.05 -16.78
CA LYS A 12 22.95 30.26 -16.41
C LYS A 12 22.70 29.26 -15.26
N VAL A 13 21.80 29.56 -14.34
CA VAL A 13 21.41 28.66 -13.24
C VAL A 13 20.55 27.50 -13.75
N LYS A 14 19.72 27.73 -14.78
CA LYS A 14 18.95 26.68 -15.47
C LYS A 14 19.81 25.77 -16.37
N GLU A 15 20.90 26.29 -16.94
CA GLU A 15 21.84 25.54 -17.79
C GLU A 15 22.97 24.85 -17.01
N ASN A 16 23.11 25.08 -15.70
CA ASN A 16 24.19 24.48 -14.92
C ASN A 16 23.92 22.98 -14.72
N GLU A 17 24.74 22.15 -15.38
CA GLU A 17 24.71 20.69 -15.33
C GLU A 17 24.65 20.14 -13.89
N PHE A 18 25.30 20.84 -12.93
CA PHE A 18 25.23 20.49 -11.51
C PHE A 18 23.81 20.61 -10.94
N ILE A 19 23.09 21.69 -11.24
CA ILE A 19 21.72 21.91 -10.75
C ILE A 19 20.75 20.95 -11.45
N GLN A 20 20.94 20.68 -12.74
CA GLN A 20 20.13 19.68 -13.44
C GLN A 20 20.34 18.28 -12.87
N ASN A 21 21.59 17.91 -12.56
CA ASN A 21 21.90 16.62 -11.92
C ASN A 21 21.35 16.55 -10.50
N PHE A 22 21.46 17.63 -9.71
CA PHE A 22 20.91 17.71 -8.36
C PHE A 22 19.37 17.61 -8.36
N THR A 23 18.69 18.32 -9.27
CA THR A 23 17.24 18.23 -9.42
C THR A 23 16.80 16.84 -9.86
N LYS A 24 17.50 16.21 -10.82
CA LYS A 24 17.23 14.82 -11.22
C LYS A 24 17.45 13.83 -10.08
N GLU A 25 18.48 14.03 -9.26
CA GLU A 25 18.72 13.20 -8.07
C GLU A 25 17.62 13.39 -7.02
N LEU A 26 17.15 14.62 -6.81
CA LEU A 26 16.02 14.91 -5.93
C LEU A 26 14.73 14.32 -6.45
N GLU A 27 14.41 14.48 -7.74
CA GLU A 27 13.25 13.88 -8.38
C GLU A 27 13.30 12.36 -8.29
N LYS A 28 14.45 11.74 -8.59
CA LYS A 28 14.64 10.29 -8.45
C LYS A 28 14.48 9.84 -6.99
N ASN A 29 14.98 10.61 -6.01
CA ASN A 29 14.81 10.30 -4.59
C ASN A 29 13.36 10.47 -4.11
N ILE A 30 12.66 11.50 -4.57
CA ILE A 30 11.25 11.74 -4.27
C ILE A 30 10.39 10.66 -4.92
N GLU A 31 10.58 10.37 -6.21
CA GLU A 31 9.90 9.27 -6.90
C GLU A 31 10.15 7.93 -6.21
N ASN A 32 11.41 7.60 -5.88
CA ASN A 32 11.73 6.37 -5.15
C ASN A 32 11.11 6.33 -3.75
N SER A 33 11.00 7.47 -3.05
CA SER A 33 10.32 7.57 -1.75
C SER A 33 8.79 7.53 -1.84
N MET A 34 8.23 7.74 -3.05
CA MET A 34 6.80 7.73 -3.32
C MET A 34 6.34 6.46 -4.06
N GLN A 35 7.26 5.58 -4.48
CA GLN A 35 6.88 4.31 -5.08
C GLN A 35 6.29 3.39 -4.00
N LYS A 36 4.98 3.47 -3.84
CA LYS A 36 4.21 2.46 -3.12
C LYS A 36 4.08 1.20 -3.97
N SER A 37 4.15 0.04 -3.32
CA SER A 37 3.80 -1.23 -3.96
C SER A 37 2.36 -1.22 -4.47
N MET A 38 2.05 -2.12 -5.41
CA MET A 38 0.69 -2.33 -5.88
C MET A 38 -0.29 -2.53 -4.73
N LEU A 39 0.08 -3.35 -3.73
CA LEU A 39 -0.75 -3.61 -2.57
C LEU A 39 -1.01 -2.32 -1.78
N GLU A 40 0.03 -1.54 -1.49
CA GLU A 40 -0.11 -0.31 -0.71
C GLU A 40 -0.98 0.73 -1.42
N LYS A 41 -0.82 0.89 -2.73
CA LYS A 41 -1.69 1.74 -3.55
C LYS A 41 -3.12 1.24 -3.50
N PHE A 42 -3.33 -0.05 -3.72
CA PHE A 42 -4.67 -0.64 -3.73
C PHE A 42 -5.37 -0.47 -2.37
N VAL A 43 -4.64 -0.70 -1.27
CA VAL A 43 -5.12 -0.51 0.11
C VAL A 43 -5.51 0.94 0.36
N SER A 44 -4.67 1.92 -0.04
CA SER A 44 -4.98 3.33 0.16
C SER A 44 -6.15 3.81 -0.67
N ASP A 45 -6.21 3.40 -1.94
CA ASP A 45 -7.20 3.91 -2.89
C ASP A 45 -8.60 3.36 -2.58
N ASN A 46 -8.69 2.16 -2.01
CA ASN A 46 -9.95 1.46 -1.75
C ASN A 46 -10.33 1.39 -0.27
N LYS A 47 -9.57 2.05 0.63
CA LYS A 47 -9.82 2.05 2.09
C LYS A 47 -10.01 0.63 2.64
N ILE A 48 -9.02 -0.23 2.38
CA ILE A 48 -9.04 -1.63 2.83
C ILE A 48 -8.78 -1.70 4.35
N ILE A 49 -9.62 -2.42 5.07
CA ILE A 49 -9.49 -2.62 6.52
C ILE A 49 -8.41 -3.66 6.85
N SER A 50 -7.96 -3.73 8.10
CA SER A 50 -6.80 -4.55 8.50
C SER A 50 -6.95 -6.03 8.16
N GLU A 51 -8.10 -6.64 8.48
CA GLU A 51 -8.39 -8.05 8.20
C GLU A 51 -8.21 -8.39 6.72
N TYR A 52 -8.73 -7.54 5.84
CA TYR A 52 -8.70 -7.76 4.39
C TYR A 52 -7.33 -7.41 3.80
N LYS A 53 -6.61 -6.44 4.38
CA LYS A 53 -5.21 -6.18 4.02
C LYS A 53 -4.33 -7.39 4.32
N ASP A 54 -4.52 -8.02 5.48
CA ASP A 54 -3.78 -9.23 5.85
C ASP A 54 -4.13 -10.40 4.92
N LYS A 55 -5.41 -10.53 4.55
CA LYS A 55 -5.84 -11.49 3.53
C LYS A 55 -5.17 -11.25 2.18
N MET A 56 -5.01 -9.99 1.76
CA MET A 56 -4.28 -9.65 0.53
C MET A 56 -2.80 -10.03 0.63
N LEU A 57 -2.13 -9.76 1.76
CA LEU A 57 -0.73 -10.14 2.00
C LEU A 57 -0.51 -11.66 1.94
N ILE A 58 -1.42 -12.43 2.54
CA ILE A 58 -1.38 -13.89 2.52
C ILE A 58 -1.54 -14.40 1.09
N ASN A 59 -2.56 -13.94 0.37
CA ASN A 59 -2.81 -14.39 -1.00
C ASN A 59 -1.70 -13.97 -1.97
N ARG A 60 -1.13 -12.78 -1.77
CA ARG A 60 0.07 -12.33 -2.49
C ARG A 60 1.20 -13.35 -2.36
N ASN A 61 1.49 -13.79 -1.13
CA ASN A 61 2.54 -14.78 -0.88
C ASN A 61 2.20 -16.14 -1.48
N MET A 62 0.93 -16.56 -1.47
CA MET A 62 0.48 -17.79 -2.14
C MET A 62 0.71 -17.74 -3.65
N ILE A 63 0.37 -16.62 -4.30
CA ILE A 63 0.61 -16.41 -5.75
C ILE A 63 2.11 -16.49 -6.06
N LEU A 64 2.94 -15.82 -5.25
CA LEU A 64 4.39 -15.84 -5.42
C LEU A 64 4.96 -17.25 -5.30
N GLN A 65 4.48 -18.04 -4.34
CA GLN A 65 4.88 -19.44 -4.15
C GLN A 65 4.38 -20.36 -5.27
N GLU A 66 3.16 -20.16 -5.76
CA GLU A 66 2.59 -20.93 -6.87
C GLU A 66 3.41 -20.75 -8.15
N LEU A 67 3.90 -19.54 -8.40
CA LEU A 67 4.69 -19.20 -9.58
C LEU A 67 6.20 -19.44 -9.40
N ASN A 68 6.64 -19.87 -8.21
CA ASN A 68 8.04 -20.05 -7.87
C ASN A 68 8.65 -21.31 -8.52
N ASN A 69 9.14 -21.17 -9.75
CA ASN A 69 9.79 -22.26 -10.49
C ASN A 69 11.31 -22.35 -10.26
N ASN A 70 11.93 -21.27 -9.75
CA ASN A 70 13.35 -21.15 -9.42
C ASN A 70 13.48 -20.35 -8.11
N GLU A 71 14.70 -20.09 -7.62
CA GLU A 71 14.92 -19.17 -6.50
C GLU A 71 14.53 -17.72 -6.90
N MET A 72 13.26 -17.36 -6.66
CA MET A 72 12.70 -16.05 -6.99
C MET A 72 12.62 -15.13 -5.78
N TYR A 73 12.71 -13.83 -6.06
CA TYR A 73 12.67 -12.77 -5.07
C TYR A 73 11.71 -11.69 -5.55
N TYR A 74 10.74 -11.29 -4.72
CA TYR A 74 9.77 -10.25 -5.06
C TYR A 74 10.06 -8.97 -4.29
N ILE A 75 10.31 -7.88 -5.00
CA ILE A 75 10.60 -6.56 -4.42
C ILE A 75 9.28 -5.92 -4.02
N TYR A 76 9.11 -5.65 -2.72
CA TYR A 76 7.89 -5.05 -2.21
C TYR A 76 8.10 -3.62 -1.69
N ASP A 77 9.35 -3.20 -1.46
CA ASP A 77 9.67 -1.87 -0.93
C ASP A 77 11.13 -1.49 -1.27
N LYS A 78 11.50 -0.23 -1.02
CA LYS A 78 12.84 0.31 -1.19
C LYS A 78 13.24 1.19 -0.01
N LYS A 79 14.42 0.93 0.56
CA LYS A 79 14.98 1.71 1.67
C LYS A 79 16.35 2.28 1.29
N GLY A 80 16.39 3.57 0.98
CA GLY A 80 17.60 4.21 0.48
C GLY A 80 18.02 3.61 -0.86
N SER A 81 19.25 3.10 -0.94
CA SER A 81 19.77 2.41 -2.14
C SER A 81 19.43 0.93 -2.21
N ASP A 82 18.72 0.38 -1.22
CA ASP A 82 18.48 -1.06 -1.13
C ASP A 82 17.02 -1.38 -1.44
N TYR A 83 16.80 -2.37 -2.30
CA TYR A 83 15.49 -3.00 -2.48
C TYR A 83 15.24 -3.99 -1.34
N LEU A 84 14.02 -3.96 -0.81
CA LEU A 84 13.54 -4.97 0.14
C LEU A 84 12.75 -6.01 -0.65
N ALA A 85 13.19 -7.27 -0.56
CA ALA A 85 12.55 -8.37 -1.26
C ALA A 85 12.23 -9.53 -0.31
N THR A 86 11.14 -10.23 -0.62
CA THR A 86 10.79 -11.51 0.00
C THR A 86 11.26 -12.66 -0.87
N ILE A 87 11.65 -13.77 -0.23
CA ILE A 87 11.98 -15.01 -0.92
C ILE A 87 10.67 -15.74 -1.24
N CYS A 88 10.43 -16.04 -2.52
CA CYS A 88 9.18 -16.65 -2.98
C CYS A 88 9.10 -18.17 -2.72
N GLU A 89 10.10 -18.74 -2.05
CA GLU A 89 10.14 -20.15 -1.66
C GLU A 89 9.14 -20.44 -0.53
N LYS A 90 8.50 -21.60 -0.59
CA LYS A 90 7.56 -22.05 0.44
C LYS A 90 8.25 -22.09 1.82
N GLY A 91 7.64 -21.40 2.79
CA GLY A 91 8.16 -21.33 4.15
C GLY A 91 9.19 -20.23 4.40
N LYS A 92 9.72 -19.56 3.36
CA LYS A 92 10.69 -18.44 3.48
C LYS A 92 10.11 -17.07 3.15
N SER A 93 8.80 -16.97 2.91
CA SER A 93 8.14 -15.69 2.57
C SER A 93 8.20 -14.63 3.67
N HIS A 94 8.57 -15.02 4.90
CA HIS A 94 8.79 -14.10 6.02
C HIS A 94 10.22 -13.55 6.04
N ASP A 95 11.15 -14.15 5.30
CA ASP A 95 12.52 -13.67 5.19
C ASP A 95 12.57 -12.44 4.29
N VAL A 96 13.10 -11.36 4.85
CA VAL A 96 13.36 -10.12 4.13
C VAL A 96 14.83 -10.06 3.80
N ILE A 97 15.14 -9.98 2.51
CA ILE A 97 16.48 -9.72 2.02
C ILE A 97 16.62 -8.28 1.56
N ARG A 98 17.83 -7.74 1.68
CA ARG A 98 18.20 -6.45 1.11
C ARG A 98 19.07 -6.67 -0.11
N ILE A 99 18.63 -6.15 -1.25
CA ILE A 99 19.34 -6.22 -2.52
C ILE A 99 19.82 -4.81 -2.85
N PRO A 100 21.13 -4.52 -2.82
CA PRO A 100 21.66 -3.23 -3.22
C PRO A 100 21.27 -2.90 -4.67
N GLU A 101 20.83 -1.66 -4.95
CA GLU A 101 20.44 -1.22 -6.31
C GLU A 101 21.56 -1.42 -7.34
N LYS A 102 22.82 -1.34 -6.91
CA LYS A 102 24.01 -1.60 -7.75
C LYS A 102 24.13 -3.07 -8.22
N ASP A 103 23.49 -4.00 -7.53
CA ASP A 103 23.58 -5.45 -7.80
C ASP A 103 22.45 -5.93 -8.73
N VAL A 104 21.57 -5.02 -9.17
CA VAL A 104 20.47 -5.25 -10.10
C VAL A 104 20.55 -4.33 -11.33
N LYS A 105 19.93 -4.73 -12.45
CA LYS A 105 19.86 -3.90 -13.67
C LYS A 105 18.91 -2.71 -13.48
N SER A 106 19.10 -1.65 -14.27
CA SER A 106 18.45 -0.34 -14.12
C SER A 106 16.92 -0.29 -14.33
N ASN A 107 16.30 -1.37 -14.81
CA ASN A 107 14.85 -1.45 -15.07
C ASN A 107 14.05 -2.08 -13.91
N VAL A 108 14.73 -2.50 -12.84
CA VAL A 108 14.10 -3.07 -11.65
C VAL A 108 13.38 -1.99 -10.85
N LYS A 109 12.17 -2.30 -10.38
CA LYS A 109 11.32 -1.41 -9.60
C LYS A 109 10.58 -2.18 -8.51
N ILE A 110 9.84 -1.47 -7.67
CA ILE A 110 8.91 -2.12 -6.74
C ILE A 110 7.86 -2.91 -7.54
N ASP A 111 7.47 -4.06 -6.99
CA ASP A 111 6.65 -5.11 -7.60
C ASP A 111 7.36 -5.97 -8.67
N SER A 112 8.66 -5.77 -8.91
CA SER A 112 9.46 -6.64 -9.76
C SER A 112 9.75 -8.00 -9.11
N VAL A 113 9.75 -9.04 -9.93
CA VAL A 113 10.27 -10.37 -9.58
C VAL A 113 11.68 -10.52 -10.15
N LEU A 114 12.60 -10.95 -9.31
CA LEU A 114 13.98 -11.23 -9.65
C LEU A 114 14.26 -12.73 -9.56
N ILE A 115 15.15 -13.21 -10.40
CA ILE A 115 15.77 -14.54 -10.30
C ILE A 115 17.26 -14.38 -10.03
N LYS A 116 17.85 -15.35 -9.33
CA LYS A 116 19.29 -15.37 -9.07
C LYS A 116 20.01 -16.27 -10.08
N ILE A 117 20.91 -15.70 -10.87
CA ILE A 117 21.75 -16.40 -11.85
C ILE A 117 23.22 -16.04 -11.57
N ASN A 118 24.06 -17.04 -11.26
CA ASN A 118 25.50 -16.84 -10.99
C ASN A 118 25.79 -15.71 -9.98
N ASP A 119 25.06 -15.73 -8.85
CA ASP A 119 25.13 -14.72 -7.78
C ASP A 119 24.72 -13.28 -8.16
N LYS A 120 24.10 -13.09 -9.32
CA LYS A 120 23.50 -11.81 -9.72
C LYS A 120 21.98 -11.93 -9.80
N PHE A 121 21.32 -10.83 -9.46
CA PHE A 121 19.86 -10.72 -9.57
C PHE A 121 19.49 -10.17 -10.95
N GLU A 122 18.65 -10.90 -11.66
CA GLU A 122 18.11 -10.49 -12.96
C GLU A 122 16.59 -10.36 -12.90
N LEU A 123 16.05 -9.35 -13.59
CA LEU A 123 14.60 -9.15 -13.70
C LEU A 123 13.99 -10.27 -14.54
N ASP A 124 12.97 -10.93 -13.99
CA ASP A 124 12.09 -11.83 -14.72
C ASP A 124 10.82 -11.06 -15.12
N GLU A 125 10.82 -10.48 -16.32
CA GLU A 125 9.70 -9.68 -16.82
C GLU A 125 8.42 -10.48 -17.02
N GLU A 126 8.54 -11.75 -17.43
CA GLU A 126 7.38 -12.62 -17.66
C GLU A 126 6.68 -12.93 -16.35
N THR A 127 7.43 -13.42 -15.36
CA THR A 127 6.89 -13.74 -14.04
C THR A 127 6.40 -12.49 -13.33
N THR A 128 7.11 -11.36 -13.45
CA THR A 128 6.64 -10.06 -12.93
C THR A 128 5.25 -9.71 -13.46
N ARG A 129 5.02 -9.86 -14.78
CA ARG A 129 3.71 -9.58 -15.39
C ARG A 129 2.63 -10.57 -14.94
N LEU A 130 2.96 -11.86 -14.84
CA LEU A 130 2.02 -12.89 -14.38
C LEU A 130 1.59 -12.66 -12.93
N VAL A 131 2.55 -12.41 -12.04
CA VAL A 131 2.33 -12.07 -10.64
C VAL A 131 1.42 -10.84 -10.54
N LYS A 132 1.75 -9.78 -11.28
CA LYS A 132 0.96 -8.55 -11.30
C LYS A 132 -0.51 -8.81 -11.64
N ASN A 133 -0.77 -9.53 -12.73
CA ASN A 133 -2.14 -9.81 -13.18
C ASN A 133 -2.91 -10.66 -12.16
N LYS A 134 -2.28 -11.70 -11.59
CA LYS A 134 -2.92 -12.54 -10.57
C LYS A 134 -3.22 -11.76 -9.29
N MET A 135 -2.30 -10.89 -8.86
CA MET A 135 -2.49 -10.03 -7.69
C MET A 135 -3.65 -9.04 -7.93
N GLU A 136 -3.72 -8.37 -9.08
CA GLU A 136 -4.81 -7.44 -9.40
C GLU A 136 -6.19 -8.13 -9.39
N GLU A 137 -6.30 -9.32 -9.96
CA GLU A 137 -7.54 -10.09 -9.95
C GLU A 137 -7.94 -10.50 -8.52
N MET A 138 -6.97 -10.97 -7.73
CA MET A 138 -7.18 -11.38 -6.35
C MET A 138 -7.58 -10.19 -5.46
N PHE A 139 -6.93 -9.04 -5.60
CA PHE A 139 -7.24 -7.84 -4.81
C PHE A 139 -8.66 -7.32 -5.09
N LYS A 140 -9.12 -7.38 -6.34
CA LYS A 140 -10.51 -7.04 -6.69
C LYS A 140 -11.52 -7.98 -6.01
N LYS A 141 -11.27 -9.29 -6.00
CA LYS A 141 -12.12 -10.27 -5.31
C LYS A 141 -12.19 -10.00 -3.81
N ILE A 142 -11.04 -9.74 -3.18
CA ILE A 142 -10.97 -9.43 -1.75
C ILE A 142 -11.69 -8.12 -1.42
N LEU A 143 -11.60 -7.10 -2.29
CA LEU A 143 -12.35 -5.85 -2.13
C LEU A 143 -13.88 -6.08 -2.21
N GLU A 144 -14.35 -6.89 -3.17
CA GLU A 144 -15.78 -7.23 -3.26
C GLU A 144 -16.27 -7.96 -2.01
N GLU A 145 -15.48 -8.87 -1.46
CA GLU A 145 -15.79 -9.55 -0.21
C GLU A 145 -15.82 -8.57 0.98
N GLN A 146 -14.89 -7.62 1.05
CA GLN A 146 -14.89 -6.58 2.07
C GLN A 146 -16.16 -5.75 1.98
N ASN A 147 -16.51 -5.26 0.79
CA ASN A 147 -17.67 -4.40 0.61
C ASN A 147 -18.97 -5.10 1.06
N LYS A 148 -19.15 -6.38 0.70
CA LYS A 148 -20.29 -7.17 1.16
C LYS A 148 -20.32 -7.33 2.68
N MET A 149 -19.16 -7.58 3.29
CA MET A 149 -19.06 -7.67 4.74
C MET A 149 -19.43 -6.33 5.41
N MET A 150 -18.87 -5.21 4.92
CA MET A 150 -19.18 -3.87 5.44
C MET A 150 -20.67 -3.53 5.29
N GLU A 151 -21.27 -3.82 4.14
CA GLU A 151 -22.70 -3.65 3.90
C GLU A 151 -23.54 -4.47 4.89
N SER A 152 -23.12 -5.70 5.21
CA SER A 152 -23.82 -6.54 6.18
C SER A 152 -23.77 -6.03 7.62
N ARG A 153 -22.76 -5.21 7.95
CA ARG A 153 -22.59 -4.55 9.26
C ARG A 153 -23.24 -3.18 9.34
N ARG A 154 -23.59 -2.57 8.22
CA ARG A 154 -24.16 -1.21 8.12
C ARG A 154 -25.68 -1.27 7.95
N ILE A 155 -26.35 -1.58 9.04
CA ILE A 155 -27.81 -1.75 9.07
C ILE A 155 -28.48 -0.42 9.42
N ASP A 156 -29.45 -0.02 8.60
CA ASP A 156 -30.22 1.22 8.79
C ASP A 156 -31.02 1.18 10.10
N GLY A 157 -30.97 2.27 10.87
CA GLY A 157 -31.60 2.42 12.18
C GLY A 157 -30.86 1.74 13.33
N HIS A 158 -29.73 1.09 13.09
CA HIS A 158 -28.91 0.53 14.16
C HIS A 158 -28.05 1.60 14.83
N ILE A 159 -27.79 1.40 16.12
CA ILE A 159 -26.94 2.24 16.96
C ILE A 159 -25.61 1.52 17.17
N TYR A 160 -24.54 2.21 16.84
CA TYR A 160 -23.18 1.74 16.95
C TYR A 160 -22.44 2.54 18.01
N GLU A 161 -21.77 1.85 18.91
CA GLU A 161 -20.94 2.44 19.95
C GLU A 161 -19.49 2.48 19.52
N TYR A 162 -18.85 3.64 19.65
CA TYR A 162 -17.44 3.79 19.37
C TYR A 162 -16.60 3.21 20.50
N VAL A 163 -15.65 2.34 20.15
CA VAL A 163 -14.73 1.71 21.10
C VAL A 163 -13.39 2.42 21.06
N GLU A 164 -12.73 2.39 19.90
CA GLU A 164 -11.43 3.02 19.69
C GLU A 164 -11.24 3.34 18.20
N GLY A 165 -10.17 4.06 17.87
CA GLY A 165 -9.87 4.41 16.49
C GLY A 165 -8.43 4.77 16.24
N SER A 166 -8.11 4.76 14.95
CA SER A 166 -6.81 5.08 14.39
C SER A 166 -7.00 6.06 13.24
N LYS A 167 -5.91 6.42 12.56
CA LYS A 167 -5.98 7.35 11.43
C LYS A 167 -6.94 6.89 10.30
N ASN A 168 -7.07 5.59 10.08
CA ASN A 168 -7.76 5.04 8.91
C ASN A 168 -8.95 4.13 9.24
N SER A 169 -9.06 3.69 10.50
CA SER A 169 -10.05 2.72 10.94
C SER A 169 -10.58 3.08 12.32
N VAL A 170 -11.84 2.74 12.58
CA VAL A 170 -12.50 2.79 13.89
C VAL A 170 -13.00 1.40 14.26
N TRP A 171 -13.20 1.16 15.54
CA TRP A 171 -13.79 -0.07 16.05
C TRP A 171 -15.12 0.26 16.71
N LEU A 172 -16.15 -0.46 16.28
CA LEU A 172 -17.54 -0.23 16.69
C LEU A 172 -18.15 -1.50 17.29
N ILE A 173 -19.14 -1.32 18.16
CA ILE A 173 -20.05 -2.38 18.61
C ILE A 173 -21.45 -2.03 18.12
N ASP A 174 -22.18 -3.02 17.59
CA ASP A 174 -23.60 -2.87 17.28
C ASP A 174 -24.45 -3.15 18.53
N ASN A 175 -25.01 -2.09 19.12
CA ASN A 175 -25.80 -2.17 20.34
C ASN A 175 -27.19 -2.79 20.12
N ASN A 176 -27.65 -2.90 18.87
CA ASN A 176 -28.91 -3.59 18.56
C ASN A 176 -28.74 -5.11 18.63
N LEU A 177 -27.54 -5.64 18.31
CA LEU A 177 -27.26 -7.08 18.33
C LEU A 177 -26.99 -7.63 19.74
N ASN A 178 -26.54 -6.79 20.68
CA ASN A 178 -26.26 -7.17 22.08
C ASN A 178 -25.33 -8.40 22.23
N ASN A 179 -24.43 -8.63 21.28
CA ASN A 179 -23.49 -9.75 21.29
C ASN A 179 -22.08 -9.35 21.77
N GLY A 180 -21.81 -8.04 21.93
CA GLY A 180 -20.51 -7.51 22.31
C GLY A 180 -19.42 -7.69 21.26
N GLU A 181 -19.79 -8.00 20.01
CA GLU A 181 -18.83 -8.17 18.92
C GLU A 181 -18.31 -6.80 18.48
N VAL A 182 -17.00 -6.60 18.65
CA VAL A 182 -16.30 -5.42 18.15
C VAL A 182 -15.87 -5.68 16.72
N PHE A 183 -16.14 -4.73 15.83
CA PHE A 183 -15.75 -4.83 14.44
C PHE A 183 -15.03 -3.58 13.93
N GLU A 184 -14.12 -3.77 12.98
CA GLU A 184 -13.42 -2.68 12.31
C GLU A 184 -14.31 -2.06 11.22
N GLU A 185 -14.37 -0.73 11.21
CA GLU A 185 -15.01 0.13 10.23
C GLU A 185 -14.02 1.17 9.70
N ILE A 186 -14.27 1.67 8.50
CA ILE A 186 -13.47 2.68 7.83
C ILE A 186 -13.66 4.02 8.54
N GLN A 187 -12.56 4.72 8.83
CA GLN A 187 -12.60 6.07 9.40
C GLN A 187 -13.40 7.02 8.50
N GLN A 188 -14.32 7.77 9.13
CA GLN A 188 -15.14 8.81 8.53
C GLN A 188 -15.05 10.08 9.37
N GLU A 189 -15.41 11.24 8.81
CA GLU A 189 -15.27 12.53 9.51
C GLU A 189 -16.13 12.58 10.79
N VAL A 190 -17.28 11.89 10.80
CA VAL A 190 -18.19 11.84 11.96
C VAL A 190 -17.54 11.24 13.21
N PHE A 191 -16.53 10.38 13.03
CA PHE A 191 -15.81 9.73 14.14
C PHE A 191 -14.55 10.47 14.58
N LYS A 192 -14.20 11.60 13.97
CA LYS A 192 -12.90 12.25 14.16
C LYS A 192 -12.63 12.67 15.60
N ASP A 193 -13.66 13.14 16.30
CA ASP A 193 -13.60 13.62 17.68
C ASP A 193 -14.32 12.65 18.64
N ALA A 194 -14.64 11.44 18.18
CA ALA A 194 -15.36 10.44 18.96
C ALA A 194 -14.51 9.94 20.13
N GLN A 195 -15.17 9.64 21.24
CA GLN A 195 -14.61 9.01 22.43
C GLN A 195 -15.26 7.65 22.67
N GLU A 196 -14.57 6.80 23.44
CA GLU A 196 -15.13 5.51 23.86
C GLU A 196 -16.51 5.70 24.51
N GLY A 197 -17.50 4.96 24.03
CA GLY A 197 -18.89 5.03 24.46
C GLY A 197 -19.77 6.00 23.67
N ASP A 198 -19.21 6.82 22.75
CA ASP A 198 -20.02 7.68 21.90
C ASP A 198 -20.90 6.85 20.96
N LEU A 199 -22.16 7.27 20.79
CA LEU A 199 -23.16 6.55 20.02
C LEU A 199 -23.42 7.18 18.66
N PHE A 200 -23.55 6.33 17.64
CA PHE A 200 -23.79 6.72 16.26
C PHE A 200 -24.94 5.91 15.68
N GLU A 201 -25.95 6.57 15.13
CA GLU A 201 -27.03 5.90 14.40
C GLU A 201 -26.69 5.86 12.91
N TYR A 202 -26.84 4.70 12.27
CA TYR A 202 -26.65 4.58 10.82
C TYR A 202 -27.98 4.80 10.11
N ILE A 203 -28.11 5.90 9.37
CA ILE A 203 -29.37 6.28 8.70
C ILE A 203 -29.08 6.76 7.28
N ASN A 204 -29.80 6.20 6.31
CA ASN A 204 -29.71 6.53 4.88
C ASN A 204 -28.28 6.41 4.32
N GLY A 205 -27.54 5.40 4.76
CA GLY A 205 -26.19 5.12 4.27
C GLY A 205 -25.06 5.88 4.98
N GLU A 206 -25.36 6.63 6.04
CA GLU A 206 -24.39 7.45 6.75
C GLU A 206 -24.52 7.29 8.27
N TYR A 207 -23.39 7.35 8.98
CA TYR A 207 -23.37 7.45 10.43
C TYR A 207 -23.68 8.87 10.89
N LYS A 208 -24.53 9.02 11.90
CA LYS A 208 -24.91 10.29 12.51
C LYS A 208 -24.72 10.20 14.01
N ILE A 209 -24.23 11.29 14.61
CA ILE A 209 -24.08 11.38 16.06
C ILE A 209 -25.46 11.23 16.70
N ASN A 210 -25.60 10.24 17.58
CA ASN A 210 -26.78 10.00 18.38
C ASN A 210 -26.54 10.63 19.77
N LYS A 211 -27.24 11.73 20.08
CA LYS A 211 -27.08 12.50 21.32
C LYS A 211 -28.21 12.24 22.30
#